data_AF-A0A848S4Z3-F1
#
_entry.id   AF-A0A848S4Z3-F1
#
_cell.length_a   1.000
_cell.length_b   1.000
_cell.length_c   1.000
_cell.angle_alpha   90.00
_cell.angle_beta   90.00
_cell.angle_gamma   90.00
#
_symmetry.space_group_name_H-M   'P 1'
#
loop_
_entity.id
_entity.type
_entity.pdbx_description
1 polymer ?
#
loop_
_entity_poly.entity_id
_entity_poly.type
_entity_poly.pdbx_seq_one_letter_code
_entity_poly.pdbx_strand_id
1 'polypeptide(L)'
;ENERIKQEQLAEQKRLDSIAKVEKEKRLLALENERIKQEQLAKQKRLDSIAKVEEEKQLLALENERIKQEQLAEQKRLDSIAKVEEEKRLQALENERIKQEQLDEEKRLDSIAEVEKEKRLIALENERIKQEQLAEQKRLDSIAKVEEEKQLLALENERIKQEQLAEQKRLDSIAKVEEEKRLLALKNERIKQEQLAEQKRLDFIAKVEKEKRLLALENERIKQEQLAEQKRLDSIAKVEKEKRLLALENERIKQEQLAEQKRLDSIAKVEEEKRLLALKNERIKQEQSAEQKRLDSIIAAIAVEQKRLEKIKNERIKQEQLKNLKRIDSFAQINEVQKEKTILEQMEFRNTCHYSINDYDKYYDEKTIRTEPYKVSEKLTVELYRRGRSLNVFFNLSEDLGCASYLSNNRSTVKVELENNIVITFYHTWDIECGEFNFKAKLSSSQIIKLKKSPIQSIRFRGTQGSYNSAIIEYKEFFMDKLKCLE
;
A
#
# COMPACT_ATOMS: atom_id res chain seq x y z
N GLU A 1 -115.52 -59.53 -22.39
CA GLU A 1 -114.33 -59.17 -23.20
C GLU A 1 -113.83 -57.76 -22.88
N ASN A 2 -114.67 -56.72 -22.98
CA ASN A 2 -114.30 -55.32 -22.66
C ASN A 2 -113.74 -55.06 -21.24
N GLU A 3 -114.23 -55.74 -20.20
CA GLU A 3 -113.67 -55.60 -18.83
C GLU A 3 -112.26 -56.19 -18.70
N ARG A 4 -111.97 -57.25 -19.44
CA ARG A 4 -110.67 -57.93 -19.42
C ARG A 4 -109.59 -57.06 -20.06
N ILE A 5 -109.92 -56.43 -21.19
CA ILE A 5 -109.09 -55.44 -21.89
C ILE A 5 -108.82 -54.22 -20.99
N LYS A 6 -109.84 -53.70 -20.28
CA LYS A 6 -109.65 -52.60 -19.32
C LYS A 6 -108.74 -52.97 -18.14
N GLN A 7 -108.84 -54.20 -17.63
CA GLN A 7 -107.96 -54.66 -16.55
C GLN A 7 -106.51 -54.84 -17.01
N GLU A 8 -106.28 -55.35 -18.23
CA GLU A 8 -104.95 -55.42 -18.83
C GLU A 8 -104.35 -54.03 -19.06
N GLN A 9 -105.12 -53.09 -19.61
CA GLN A 9 -104.67 -51.71 -19.80
C GLN A 9 -104.32 -51.03 -18.46
N LEU A 10 -105.11 -51.25 -17.41
CA LEU A 10 -104.82 -50.69 -16.08
C LEU A 10 -103.57 -51.33 -15.45
N ALA A 11 -103.34 -52.62 -15.67
CA ALA A 11 -102.14 -53.32 -15.18
C ALA A 11 -100.87 -52.88 -15.94
N GLU A 12 -100.99 -52.67 -17.25
CA GLU A 12 -99.92 -52.15 -18.09
C GLU A 12 -99.57 -50.70 -17.74
N GLN A 13 -100.57 -49.86 -17.49
CA GLN A 13 -100.37 -48.49 -17.06
C GLN A 13 -99.68 -48.41 -15.69
N LYS A 14 -100.05 -49.26 -14.74
CA LYS A 14 -99.34 -49.38 -13.44
C LYS A 14 -97.89 -49.84 -13.59
N ARG A 15 -97.59 -50.72 -14.56
CA ARG A 15 -96.22 -51.14 -14.87
C ARG A 15 -95.41 -49.98 -15.45
N LEU A 16 -95.97 -49.23 -16.40
CA LEU A 16 -95.33 -48.05 -16.98
C LEU A 16 -95.07 -46.96 -15.93
N ASP A 17 -96.03 -46.68 -15.05
CA ASP A 17 -95.86 -45.72 -13.94
C ASP A 17 -94.77 -46.16 -12.95
N SER A 18 -94.67 -47.46 -12.67
CA SER A 18 -93.62 -48.02 -11.80
C SER A 18 -92.24 -47.89 -12.44
N ILE A 19 -92.12 -48.15 -13.75
CA ILE A 19 -90.87 -47.97 -14.51
C ILE A 19 -90.47 -46.48 -14.52
N ALA A 20 -91.41 -45.58 -14.79
CA ALA A 20 -91.18 -44.14 -14.79
C ALA A 20 -90.73 -43.62 -13.42
N LYS A 21 -91.28 -44.18 -12.32
CA LYS A 21 -90.88 -43.83 -10.96
C LYS A 21 -89.43 -44.25 -10.66
N VAL A 22 -89.04 -45.47 -11.06
CA VAL A 22 -87.68 -45.99 -10.90
C VAL A 22 -86.68 -45.19 -11.75
N GLU A 23 -87.03 -44.81 -12.97
CA GLU A 23 -86.17 -43.95 -13.80
C GLU A 23 -85.98 -42.55 -13.20
N LYS A 24 -87.03 -41.98 -12.60
CA LYS A 24 -86.96 -40.69 -11.91
C LYS A 24 -86.05 -40.75 -10.68
N GLU A 25 -86.12 -41.82 -9.89
CA GLU A 25 -85.20 -42.06 -8.77
C GLU A 25 -83.75 -42.23 -9.23
N LYS A 26 -83.51 -42.98 -10.31
CA LYS A 26 -82.17 -43.13 -10.89
C LYS A 26 -81.58 -41.80 -11.36
N ARG A 27 -82.40 -40.93 -11.98
CA ARG A 27 -81.97 -39.58 -12.38
C ARG A 27 -81.64 -38.69 -11.18
N LEU A 28 -82.43 -38.74 -10.12
CA LEU A 28 -82.16 -38.00 -8.88
C LEU A 28 -80.84 -38.44 -8.24
N LEU A 29 -80.61 -39.76 -8.13
CA LEU A 29 -79.34 -40.31 -7.63
C LEU A 29 -78.14 -39.91 -8.50
N ALA A 30 -78.29 -39.88 -9.82
CA ALA A 30 -77.23 -39.42 -10.72
C ALA A 30 -76.88 -37.94 -10.51
N LEU A 31 -77.90 -37.09 -10.39
CA LEU A 31 -77.75 -35.66 -10.10
C LEU A 31 -77.08 -35.41 -8.74
N GLU A 32 -77.46 -36.18 -7.72
CA GLU A 32 -76.88 -36.08 -6.39
C GLU A 32 -75.40 -36.50 -6.37
N ASN A 33 -75.06 -37.60 -7.07
CA ASN A 33 -73.68 -38.04 -7.24
C ASN A 33 -72.82 -37.02 -8.01
N GLU A 34 -73.39 -36.38 -9.03
CA GLU A 34 -72.71 -35.31 -9.76
C GLU A 34 -72.46 -34.09 -8.86
N ARG A 35 -73.43 -33.72 -8.03
CA ARG A 35 -73.29 -32.63 -7.04
C ARG A 35 -72.20 -32.92 -6.02
N ILE A 36 -72.13 -34.15 -5.49
CA ILE A 36 -71.09 -34.58 -4.56
C ILE A 36 -69.70 -34.51 -5.21
N LYS A 37 -69.55 -34.95 -6.47
CA LYS A 37 -68.29 -34.84 -7.21
C LYS A 37 -67.85 -33.39 -7.40
N GLN A 38 -68.77 -32.51 -7.78
CA GLN A 38 -68.47 -31.09 -7.94
C GLN A 38 -68.04 -30.45 -6.61
N GLU A 39 -68.69 -30.80 -5.51
CA GLU A 39 -68.35 -30.29 -4.18
C GLU A 39 -66.97 -30.78 -3.71
N GLN A 40 -66.63 -32.04 -3.97
CA GLN A 40 -65.29 -32.59 -3.71
C GLN A 40 -64.21 -31.89 -4.54
N LEU A 41 -64.46 -31.67 -5.83
CA LEU A 41 -63.53 -30.95 -6.71
C LEU A 41 -63.30 -29.51 -6.26
N ALA A 42 -64.36 -28.83 -5.81
CA ALA A 42 -64.27 -27.48 -5.26
C ALA A 42 -63.46 -27.44 -3.95
N LYS A 43 -63.62 -28.44 -3.07
CA LYS A 43 -62.80 -28.59 -1.85
C LYS A 43 -61.33 -28.84 -2.19
N GLN A 44 -61.05 -29.71 -3.15
CA GLN A 44 -59.68 -29.99 -3.62
C GLN A 44 -58.99 -28.71 -4.11
N LYS A 45 -59.66 -27.95 -4.99
CA LYS A 45 -59.11 -26.68 -5.53
C LYS A 45 -58.83 -25.65 -4.45
N ARG A 46 -59.65 -25.59 -3.39
CA ARG A 46 -59.42 -24.71 -2.23
C ARG A 46 -58.19 -25.12 -1.44
N LEU A 47 -58.01 -26.42 -1.19
CA LEU A 47 -56.83 -26.94 -0.48
C LEU A 47 -55.54 -26.68 -1.28
N ASP A 48 -55.56 -26.92 -2.59
CA ASP A 48 -54.40 -26.65 -3.46
C ASP A 48 -54.05 -25.16 -3.50
N SER A 49 -55.05 -24.28 -3.46
CA SER A 49 -54.83 -22.82 -3.42
C SER A 49 -54.23 -22.38 -2.07
N ILE A 50 -54.68 -22.96 -0.96
CA ILE A 50 -54.13 -22.69 0.38
C ILE A 50 -52.67 -23.16 0.44
N ALA A 51 -52.37 -24.37 -0.05
CA ALA A 51 -51.02 -24.92 -0.07
C ALA A 51 -50.04 -24.03 -0.87
N LYS A 52 -50.46 -23.52 -2.02
CA LYS A 52 -49.64 -22.59 -2.83
C LYS A 52 -49.33 -21.28 -2.09
N VAL A 53 -50.33 -20.70 -1.42
CA VAL A 53 -50.13 -19.47 -0.63
C VAL A 53 -49.19 -19.72 0.56
N GLU A 54 -49.23 -20.92 1.13
CA GLU A 54 -48.38 -21.31 2.25
C GLU A 54 -46.91 -21.54 1.81
N GLU A 55 -46.68 -22.16 0.65
CA GLU A 55 -45.35 -22.23 0.02
C GLU A 55 -44.79 -20.85 -0.30
N GLU A 56 -45.60 -19.96 -0.87
CA GLU A 56 -45.17 -18.60 -1.21
C GLU A 56 -44.77 -17.80 0.03
N LYS A 57 -45.51 -17.95 1.14
CA LYS A 57 -45.14 -17.37 2.44
C LYS A 57 -43.83 -17.93 2.99
N GLN A 58 -43.57 -19.23 2.84
CA GLN A 58 -42.32 -19.84 3.30
C GLN A 58 -41.12 -19.35 2.48
N LEU A 59 -41.28 -19.21 1.16
CA LEU A 59 -40.26 -18.65 0.28
C LEU A 59 -39.93 -17.19 0.63
N LEU A 60 -40.96 -16.37 0.86
CA LEU A 60 -40.79 -14.98 1.32
C LEU A 60 -40.09 -14.90 2.69
N ALA A 61 -40.40 -15.80 3.62
CA ALA A 61 -39.74 -15.85 4.92
C ALA A 61 -38.24 -16.20 4.77
N LEU A 62 -37.91 -17.19 3.94
CA LEU A 62 -36.55 -17.61 3.66
C LEU A 62 -35.74 -16.49 2.98
N GLU A 63 -36.34 -15.77 2.04
CA GLU A 63 -35.72 -14.65 1.35
C GLU A 63 -35.43 -13.48 2.31
N ASN A 64 -36.38 -13.15 3.18
CA ASN A 64 -36.18 -12.13 4.22
C ASN A 64 -35.07 -12.51 5.22
N GLU A 65 -34.95 -13.79 5.56
CA GLU A 65 -33.86 -14.27 6.41
C GLU A 65 -32.51 -14.14 5.71
N ARG A 66 -32.44 -14.45 4.41
CA ARG A 66 -31.22 -14.27 3.61
C ARG A 66 -30.78 -12.81 3.55
N ILE A 67 -31.72 -11.89 3.33
CA ILE A 67 -31.45 -10.44 3.31
C ILE A 67 -30.88 -9.97 4.65
N LYS A 68 -31.45 -10.42 5.78
CA LYS A 68 -30.93 -10.08 7.12
C LYS A 68 -29.51 -10.60 7.33
N GLN A 69 -29.21 -11.82 6.86
CA GLN A 69 -27.86 -12.39 6.97
C GLN A 69 -26.85 -11.63 6.11
N GLU A 70 -27.23 -11.22 4.89
CA GLU A 70 -26.38 -10.40 4.02
C GLU A 70 -26.09 -9.03 4.65
N GLN A 71 -27.11 -8.36 5.18
CA GLN A 71 -26.94 -7.07 5.89
C GLN A 71 -26.00 -7.20 7.11
N LEU A 72 -26.16 -8.25 7.90
CA LEU A 72 -25.28 -8.49 9.06
C LEU A 72 -23.84 -8.77 8.63
N ALA A 73 -23.64 -9.50 7.54
CA ALA A 73 -22.31 -9.77 6.98
C ALA A 73 -21.66 -8.50 6.43
N GLU A 74 -22.44 -7.62 5.79
CA GLU A 74 -21.98 -6.32 5.30
C GLU A 74 -21.61 -5.39 6.46
N GLN A 75 -22.42 -5.32 7.51
CA GLN A 75 -22.12 -4.54 8.71
C GLN A 75 -20.81 -4.99 9.38
N LYS A 76 -20.58 -6.31 9.51
CA LYS A 76 -19.32 -6.85 10.03
C LYS A 76 -18.10 -6.49 9.15
N ARG A 77 -18.27 -6.39 7.83
CA ARG A 77 -17.20 -5.95 6.92
C ARG A 77 -16.88 -4.48 7.14
N LEU A 78 -17.89 -3.63 7.24
CA LEU A 78 -17.73 -2.20 7.50
C LEU A 78 -17.04 -1.95 8.85
N ASP A 79 -17.45 -2.65 9.91
CA ASP A 79 -16.81 -2.54 11.23
C ASP A 79 -15.34 -2.99 11.20
N SER A 80 -15.02 -4.03 10.42
CA SER A 80 -13.64 -4.51 10.25
C SER A 80 -12.78 -3.50 9.50
N ILE A 81 -13.32 -2.85 8.46
CA ILE A 81 -12.64 -1.80 7.71
C ILE A 81 -12.37 -0.60 8.62
N ALA A 82 -13.38 -0.16 9.38
CA ALA A 82 -13.25 0.96 10.32
C ALA A 82 -12.14 0.72 11.35
N LYS A 83 -12.05 -0.50 11.92
CA LYS A 83 -10.97 -0.87 12.85
C LYS A 83 -9.59 -0.81 12.23
N VAL A 84 -9.42 -1.32 11.01
CA VAL A 84 -8.14 -1.28 10.29
C VAL A 84 -7.75 0.16 9.96
N GLU A 85 -8.71 1.01 9.64
CA GLU A 85 -8.47 2.42 9.34
C GLU A 85 -8.09 3.22 10.58
N GLU A 86 -8.70 2.92 11.73
CA GLU A 86 -8.34 3.47 13.04
C GLU A 86 -6.91 3.04 13.45
N GLU A 87 -6.57 1.76 13.28
CA GLU A 87 -5.22 1.24 13.57
C GLU A 87 -4.14 1.91 12.70
N LYS A 88 -4.43 2.13 11.41
CA LYS A 88 -3.54 2.89 10.51
C LYS A 88 -3.35 4.34 10.95
N ARG A 89 -4.41 5.00 11.43
CA ARG A 89 -4.31 6.37 11.96
C ARG A 89 -3.43 6.42 13.21
N LEU A 90 -3.58 5.45 14.11
CA LEU A 90 -2.74 5.35 15.31
C LEU A 90 -1.27 5.11 14.96
N GLN A 91 -0.98 4.21 14.03
CA GLN A 91 0.40 3.99 13.55
C GLN A 91 1.00 5.24 12.89
N ALA A 92 0.21 6.01 12.13
CA ALA A 92 0.67 7.25 11.52
C ALA A 92 1.04 8.30 12.58
N LEU A 93 0.20 8.47 13.61
CA LEU A 93 0.47 9.35 14.75
C LEU A 93 1.71 8.93 15.53
N GLU A 94 1.90 7.63 15.75
CA GLU A 94 3.08 7.12 16.45
C GLU A 94 4.37 7.37 15.66
N ASN A 95 4.33 7.14 14.34
CA ASN A 95 5.47 7.44 13.46
C ASN A 95 5.80 8.95 13.41
N GLU A 96 4.79 9.81 13.45
CA GLU A 96 4.98 11.26 13.52
C GLU A 96 5.63 11.68 14.86
N ARG A 97 5.18 11.09 15.98
CA ARG A 97 5.78 11.32 17.30
C ARG A 97 7.25 10.89 17.34
N ILE A 98 7.58 9.71 16.82
CA ILE A 98 8.96 9.21 16.76
C ILE A 98 9.85 10.15 15.93
N LYS A 99 9.37 10.65 14.79
CA LYS A 99 10.13 11.62 13.98
C LYS A 99 10.38 12.92 14.72
N GLN A 100 9.38 13.39 15.48
CA GLN A 100 9.51 14.61 16.26
C GLN A 100 10.53 14.44 17.40
N GLU A 101 10.50 13.30 18.09
CA GLU A 101 11.47 12.96 19.13
C GLU A 101 12.90 12.88 18.58
N GLN A 102 13.09 12.26 17.40
CA GLN A 102 14.40 12.21 16.72
C GLN A 102 14.92 13.60 16.35
N LEU A 103 14.06 14.47 15.83
CA LEU A 103 14.42 15.85 15.46
C LEU A 103 14.83 16.66 16.70
N ASP A 104 14.12 16.49 17.82
CA ASP A 104 14.44 17.19 19.06
C ASP A 104 15.71 16.64 19.71
N GLU A 105 15.99 15.34 19.58
CA GLU A 105 17.26 14.75 20.01
C GLU A 105 18.44 15.23 19.17
N GLU A 106 18.28 15.34 17.85
CA GLU A 106 19.29 15.90 16.93
C GLU A 106 19.63 17.37 17.30
N LYS A 107 18.61 18.21 17.53
CA LYS A 107 18.82 19.59 17.99
C LYS A 107 19.55 19.68 19.33
N ARG A 108 19.28 18.74 20.26
CA ARG A 108 19.98 18.69 21.55
C ARG A 108 21.44 18.31 21.37
N LEU A 109 21.75 17.35 20.49
CA LEU A 109 23.13 16.96 20.18
C LEU A 109 23.91 18.09 19.52
N ASP A 110 23.30 18.83 18.59
CA ASP A 110 23.92 20.00 17.96
C ASP A 110 24.21 21.11 18.98
N SER A 111 23.26 21.39 19.87
CA SER A 111 23.44 22.37 20.95
C SER A 111 24.59 21.98 21.90
N ILE A 112 24.70 20.69 22.23
CA ILE A 112 25.82 20.18 23.06
C ILE A 112 27.16 20.34 22.32
N ALA A 113 27.19 20.04 21.02
CA ALA A 113 28.40 20.18 20.20
C ALA A 113 28.86 21.64 20.07
N GLU A 114 27.93 22.59 19.97
CA GLU A 114 28.26 24.03 19.99
C GLU A 114 28.84 24.47 21.33
N VAL A 115 28.22 24.06 22.45
CA VAL A 115 28.73 24.36 23.79
C VAL A 115 30.11 23.75 24.03
N GLU A 116 30.40 22.55 23.51
CA GLU A 116 31.73 21.96 23.59
C GLU A 116 32.76 22.71 22.74
N LYS A 117 32.39 23.17 21.55
CA LYS A 117 33.27 24.03 20.72
C LYS A 117 33.60 25.34 21.44
N GLU A 118 32.61 25.98 22.04
CA GLU A 118 32.79 27.23 22.79
C GLU A 118 33.71 27.02 24.01
N LYS A 119 33.50 25.94 24.77
CA LYS A 119 34.41 25.56 25.88
C LYS A 119 35.85 25.33 25.43
N ARG A 120 36.06 24.71 24.27
CA ARG A 120 37.42 24.50 23.70
C ARG A 120 38.07 25.82 23.29
N LEU A 121 37.32 26.74 22.69
CA LEU A 121 37.82 28.07 22.33
C LEU A 121 38.23 28.87 23.58
N ILE A 122 37.39 28.87 24.62
CA ILE A 122 37.70 29.52 25.90
C ILE A 122 38.95 28.88 26.55
N ALA A 123 39.11 27.56 26.47
CA ALA A 123 40.30 26.89 26.99
C ALA A 123 41.59 27.28 26.25
N LEU A 124 41.54 27.36 24.91
CA LEU A 124 42.65 27.81 24.07
C LEU A 124 43.02 29.28 24.33
N GLU A 125 42.02 30.15 24.48
CA GLU A 125 42.21 31.56 24.83
C GLU A 125 42.92 31.71 26.18
N ASN A 126 42.46 30.96 27.21
CA ASN A 126 43.08 30.96 28.53
C ASN A 126 44.52 30.42 28.52
N GLU A 127 44.82 29.43 27.68
CA GLU A 127 46.18 28.93 27.51
C GLU A 127 47.09 29.97 26.87
N ARG A 128 46.59 30.69 25.85
CA ARG A 128 47.28 31.84 25.24
C ARG A 128 47.59 32.93 26.26
N ILE A 129 46.60 33.33 27.05
CA ILE A 129 46.77 34.36 28.09
C ILE A 129 47.85 33.94 29.10
N LYS A 130 47.84 32.67 29.53
CA LYS A 130 48.89 32.15 30.43
C LYS A 130 50.28 32.17 29.80
N GLN A 131 50.40 31.85 28.51
CA GLN A 131 51.68 31.90 27.80
C GLN A 131 52.19 33.34 27.65
N GLU A 132 51.30 34.29 27.33
CA GLU A 132 51.62 35.72 27.25
C GLU A 132 52.08 36.25 28.62
N GLN A 133 51.38 35.91 29.72
CA GLN A 133 51.78 36.27 31.08
C GLN A 133 53.14 35.68 31.48
N LEU A 134 53.40 34.41 31.14
CA LEU A 134 54.69 33.77 31.43
C LEU A 134 55.83 34.43 30.63
N ALA A 135 55.58 34.84 29.38
CA ALA A 135 56.54 35.54 28.55
C ALA A 135 56.83 36.95 29.09
N GLU A 136 55.80 37.66 29.56
CA GLU A 136 55.94 38.97 30.20
C GLU A 136 56.69 38.89 31.53
N GLN A 137 56.40 37.89 32.36
CA GLN A 137 57.14 37.64 33.60
C GLN A 137 58.63 37.37 33.33
N LYS A 138 58.95 36.54 32.33
CA LYS A 138 60.34 36.32 31.90
C LYS A 138 61.04 37.60 31.41
N ARG A 139 60.30 38.51 30.75
CA ARG A 139 60.83 39.82 30.36
C ARG A 139 61.12 40.70 31.57
N LEU A 140 60.21 40.76 32.53
CA LEU A 140 60.40 41.51 33.78
C LEU A 140 61.57 40.98 34.60
N ASP A 141 61.70 39.66 34.74
CA ASP A 141 62.84 39.03 35.43
C ASP A 141 64.17 39.31 34.73
N SER A 142 64.17 39.38 33.38
CA SER A 142 65.36 39.72 32.60
C SER A 142 65.74 41.20 32.77
N ILE A 143 64.75 42.10 32.84
CA ILE A 143 64.97 43.53 33.11
C ILE A 143 65.56 43.70 34.52
N ALA A 144 64.98 43.04 35.53
CA ALA A 144 65.46 43.10 36.91
C ALA A 144 66.93 42.65 37.05
N LYS A 145 67.32 41.57 36.36
CA LYS A 145 68.72 41.11 36.35
C LYS A 145 69.68 42.11 35.72
N VAL A 146 69.29 42.75 34.62
CA VAL A 146 70.11 43.80 33.97
C VAL A 146 70.23 45.03 34.88
N GLU A 147 69.21 45.32 35.68
CA GLU A 147 69.20 46.43 36.62
C GLU A 147 70.09 46.16 37.85
N GLU A 148 70.10 44.94 38.38
CA GLU A 148 71.07 44.49 39.40
C GLU A 148 72.52 44.56 38.89
N GLU A 149 72.77 44.11 37.66
CA GLU A 149 74.10 44.11 37.07
C GLU A 149 74.63 45.54 36.85
N LYS A 150 73.75 46.48 36.47
CA LYS A 150 74.08 47.91 36.41
C LYS A 150 74.39 48.51 37.78
N GLN A 151 73.68 48.12 38.83
CA GLN A 151 73.94 48.61 40.20
C GLN A 151 75.29 48.10 40.72
N LEU A 152 75.63 46.82 40.46
CA LEU A 152 76.93 46.26 40.81
C LEU A 152 78.08 46.97 40.08
N LEU A 153 77.92 47.22 38.77
CA LEU A 153 78.89 48.00 37.99
C LEU A 153 79.03 49.44 38.50
N ALA A 154 77.95 50.07 38.95
CA ALA A 154 78.01 51.41 39.54
C ALA A 154 78.80 51.40 40.86
N LEU A 155 78.56 50.41 41.72
CA LEU A 155 79.26 50.23 42.99
C LEU A 155 80.76 49.94 42.80
N GLU A 156 81.10 49.14 41.79
CA GLU A 156 82.48 48.83 41.43
C GLU A 156 83.22 50.06 40.88
N ASN A 157 82.57 50.86 40.03
CA ASN A 157 83.13 52.13 39.57
C ASN A 157 83.31 53.15 40.71
N GLU A 158 82.43 53.16 41.70
CA GLU A 158 82.58 54.01 42.89
C GLU A 158 83.77 53.55 43.76
N ARG A 159 83.95 52.23 43.92
CA ARG A 159 85.15 51.66 44.57
C ARG A 159 86.44 52.04 43.85
N ILE A 160 86.48 51.94 42.52
CA ILE A 160 87.65 52.32 41.73
C ILE A 160 87.97 53.81 41.93
N LYS A 161 86.96 54.69 41.94
CA LYS A 161 87.15 56.12 42.25
C LYS A 161 87.69 56.35 43.66
N GLN A 162 87.22 55.61 44.65
CA GLN A 162 87.72 55.72 46.02
C GLN A 162 89.18 55.22 46.15
N GLU A 163 89.52 54.12 45.48
CA GLU A 163 90.90 53.60 45.41
C GLU A 163 91.84 54.60 44.72
N GLN A 164 91.42 55.20 43.60
CA GLN A 164 92.17 56.26 42.93
C GLN A 164 92.34 57.52 43.80
N LEU A 165 91.32 57.92 44.55
CA LEU A 165 91.41 59.06 45.46
C LEU A 165 92.34 58.75 46.67
N ALA A 166 92.35 57.50 47.14
CA ALA A 166 93.25 57.05 48.20
C ALA A 166 94.71 56.97 47.71
N GLU A 167 94.92 56.56 46.46
CA GLU A 167 96.23 56.55 45.81
C GLU A 167 96.75 57.97 45.52
N GLN A 168 95.87 58.88 45.12
CA GLN A 168 96.19 60.31 44.97
C GLN A 168 96.56 60.94 46.33
N LYS A 169 95.84 60.60 47.41
CA LYS A 169 96.21 61.00 48.78
C LYS A 169 97.53 60.38 49.25
N ARG A 170 97.90 59.18 48.80
CA ARG A 170 99.21 58.57 49.07
C ARG A 170 100.35 59.27 48.31
N LEU A 171 100.12 59.65 47.05
CA LEU A 171 101.09 60.38 46.25
C LEU A 171 101.31 61.82 46.77
N ASP A 172 100.25 62.48 47.26
CA ASP A 172 100.36 63.79 47.93
C ASP A 172 101.03 63.71 49.32
N SER A 173 101.02 62.54 49.96
CA SER A 173 101.67 62.31 51.27
C SER A 173 103.18 61.97 51.13
N ILE A 174 103.63 61.54 49.95
CA ILE A 174 105.05 61.26 49.67
C ILE A 174 105.79 62.50 49.17
N ALA A 175 105.08 63.51 48.67
CA ALA A 175 105.67 64.78 48.21
C ALA A 175 105.86 65.84 49.32
N LYS A 176 105.55 65.55 50.60
CA LYS A 176 105.51 66.56 51.67
C LYS A 176 106.26 66.26 52.97
N VAL A 177 107.14 65.26 53.05
CA VAL A 177 107.96 65.01 54.26
C VAL A 177 109.37 64.48 53.94
N GLU A 178 110.10 65.14 53.04
CA GLU A 178 111.56 64.93 52.91
C GLU A 178 112.34 66.23 52.68
N GLU A 179 111.81 67.36 53.18
CA GLU A 179 112.50 68.66 53.19
C GLU A 179 112.62 69.30 54.59
N GLU A 180 112.35 68.56 55.68
CA GLU A 180 112.26 69.17 57.03
C GLU A 180 112.95 68.39 58.17
N LYS A 181 114.06 67.69 57.88
CA LYS A 181 115.01 67.20 58.92
C LYS A 181 116.49 67.38 58.54
N ARG A 182 116.81 68.46 57.83
CA ARG A 182 118.19 68.86 57.49
C ARG A 182 118.61 70.25 57.98
N LEU A 183 117.93 70.83 58.98
CA LEU A 183 118.29 72.15 59.49
C LEU A 183 117.84 72.39 60.95
N LEU A 184 118.51 71.77 61.93
CA LEU A 184 118.57 72.28 63.32
C LEU A 184 119.55 71.50 64.21
N ALA A 185 120.84 71.49 63.89
CA ALA A 185 121.93 71.32 64.88
C ALA A 185 123.31 71.58 64.26
N LEU A 186 123.47 72.72 63.58
CA LEU A 186 124.78 73.32 63.33
C LEU A 186 124.65 74.80 63.66
N LYS A 187 124.67 75.09 64.95
CA LYS A 187 125.05 76.39 65.46
C LYS A 187 125.88 76.19 66.72
N ASN A 188 127.15 76.56 66.58
CA ASN A 188 128.19 76.73 67.60
C ASN A 188 128.94 75.43 67.91
N GLU A 189 130.26 75.31 67.79
CA GLU A 189 131.36 76.25 67.51
C GLU A 189 132.47 75.34 66.94
N ARG A 190 132.95 75.57 65.72
CA ARG A 190 134.06 76.48 65.41
C ARG A 190 135.32 76.17 66.24
N ILE A 191 136.42 76.01 65.48
CA ILE A 191 137.82 76.17 65.88
C ILE A 191 138.43 74.90 66.49
N LYS A 192 139.52 74.31 66.01
CA LYS A 192 140.40 74.53 64.86
C LYS A 192 141.44 73.39 64.95
N GLN A 193 141.96 73.01 63.79
CA GLN A 193 143.33 72.51 63.60
C GLN A 193 143.62 71.12 64.19
N GLU A 194 144.42 70.25 63.57
CA GLU A 194 145.22 70.27 62.36
C GLU A 194 145.52 68.80 62.10
N GLN A 195 145.18 68.32 60.91
CA GLN A 195 146.14 67.80 59.93
C GLN A 195 147.01 66.59 60.34
N LEU A 196 146.81 65.58 59.51
CA LEU A 196 147.83 64.75 58.86
C LEU A 196 148.25 63.43 59.51
N ALA A 197 148.17 62.43 58.64
CA ALA A 197 149.08 61.31 58.49
C ALA A 197 148.88 60.08 59.40
N GLU A 198 148.17 59.14 58.76
CA GLU A 198 148.76 57.87 58.33
C GLU A 198 148.85 56.67 59.27
N GLN A 199 148.31 55.60 58.67
CA GLN A 199 148.82 54.24 58.61
C GLN A 199 148.50 53.27 59.76
N LYS A 200 147.57 52.38 59.37
CA LYS A 200 147.60 50.92 59.53
C LYS A 200 147.34 50.39 60.94
N ARG A 201 146.29 49.59 61.07
CA ARG A 201 146.42 48.13 60.84
C ARG A 201 145.07 47.40 60.77
N LEU A 202 145.11 46.36 59.96
CA LEU A 202 144.21 45.20 59.81
C LEU A 202 143.84 44.55 61.16
N ASP A 203 142.62 43.99 61.33
CA ASP A 203 142.35 42.56 61.13
C ASP A 203 140.96 42.07 61.64
N PHE A 204 140.44 41.07 60.92
CA PHE A 204 139.61 39.92 61.34
C PHE A 204 138.08 40.00 61.60
N ILE A 205 137.35 39.82 60.49
CA ILE A 205 136.31 38.81 60.18
C ILE A 205 135.95 37.79 61.28
N ALA A 206 134.65 37.70 61.64
CA ALA A 206 133.83 36.45 61.63
C ALA A 206 132.46 36.61 62.36
N LYS A 207 131.37 37.04 61.67
CA LYS A 207 129.97 36.77 62.11
C LYS A 207 128.79 37.08 61.13
N VAL A 208 129.00 37.13 59.81
CA VAL A 208 127.92 37.56 58.86
C VAL A 208 127.34 36.44 57.96
N GLU A 209 127.77 35.18 58.11
CA GLU A 209 127.33 34.09 57.21
C GLU A 209 126.07 33.29 57.62
N LYS A 210 125.43 33.58 58.76
CA LYS A 210 124.25 32.80 59.22
C LYS A 210 122.88 33.43 58.91
N GLU A 211 122.81 34.72 58.59
CA GLU A 211 121.52 35.43 58.43
C GLU A 211 120.98 35.40 57.00
N LYS A 212 121.84 35.27 55.98
CA LYS A 212 121.41 35.19 54.57
C LYS A 212 120.80 33.84 54.15
N ARG A 213 120.99 32.76 54.93
CA ARG A 213 120.45 31.42 54.60
C ARG A 213 119.02 31.18 55.09
N LEU A 214 118.54 31.91 56.09
CA LEU A 214 117.17 31.73 56.62
C LEU A 214 116.11 32.40 55.74
N LEU A 215 116.39 33.59 55.21
CA LEU A 215 115.46 34.34 54.35
C LEU A 215 115.21 33.73 52.96
N ALA A 216 116.12 32.89 52.46
CA ALA A 216 115.96 32.22 51.17
C ALA A 216 115.01 30.99 51.27
N LEU A 217 115.04 30.27 52.39
CA LEU A 217 114.25 29.05 52.61
C LEU A 217 112.76 29.35 52.90
N GLU A 218 112.47 30.49 53.51
CA GLU A 218 111.10 30.90 53.84
C GLU A 218 110.31 31.38 52.60
N ASN A 219 110.98 32.07 51.67
CA ASN A 219 110.38 32.53 50.42
C ASN A 219 110.05 31.39 49.43
N GLU A 220 110.76 30.26 49.52
CA GLU A 220 110.51 29.09 48.65
C GLU A 220 109.28 28.28 49.13
N ARG A 221 109.03 28.20 50.44
CA ARG A 221 107.83 27.56 51.01
C ARG A 221 106.53 28.28 50.66
N ILE A 222 106.51 29.60 50.73
CA ILE A 222 105.31 30.41 50.46
C ILE A 222 104.86 30.25 49.00
N LYS A 223 105.79 30.16 48.04
CA LYS A 223 105.45 29.91 46.63
C LYS A 223 104.90 28.51 46.38
N GLN A 224 105.39 27.50 47.10
CA GLN A 224 104.87 26.13 46.95
C GLN A 224 103.48 25.96 47.56
N GLU A 225 103.17 26.63 48.67
CA GLU A 225 101.84 26.60 49.29
C GLU A 225 100.78 27.29 48.40
N GLN A 226 101.08 28.46 47.83
CA GLN A 226 100.14 29.15 46.93
C GLN A 226 99.83 28.36 45.64
N LEU A 227 100.83 27.70 45.06
CA LEU A 227 100.64 26.92 43.83
C LEU A 227 99.87 25.61 44.09
N ALA A 228 99.97 25.06 45.31
CA ALA A 228 99.20 23.89 45.74
C ALA A 228 97.73 24.24 46.03
N GLU A 229 97.46 25.43 46.58
CA GLU A 229 96.12 25.92 46.86
C GLU A 229 95.35 26.28 45.58
N GLN A 230 96.00 26.92 44.61
CA GLN A 230 95.41 27.24 43.32
C GLN A 230 95.00 25.97 42.54
N LYS A 231 95.85 24.92 42.55
CA LYS A 231 95.51 23.61 41.95
C LYS A 231 94.34 22.90 42.65
N ARG A 232 94.14 23.11 43.94
CA ARG A 232 92.99 22.56 44.68
C ARG A 232 91.69 23.26 44.29
N LEU A 233 91.70 24.59 44.18
CA LEU A 233 90.51 25.35 43.80
C LEU A 233 90.07 25.06 42.35
N ASP A 234 91.01 24.98 41.40
CA ASP A 234 90.71 24.61 40.01
C ASP A 234 90.17 23.18 39.88
N SER A 235 90.64 22.25 40.71
CA SER A 235 90.14 20.87 40.74
C SER A 235 88.71 20.77 41.30
N ILE A 236 88.39 21.56 42.32
CA ILE A 236 87.04 21.62 42.91
C ILE A 236 86.04 22.25 41.94
N ALA A 237 86.41 23.36 41.30
CA ALA A 237 85.55 24.03 40.32
C ALA A 237 85.24 23.14 39.10
N LYS A 238 86.21 22.33 38.66
CA LYS A 238 86.03 21.39 37.55
C LYS A 238 85.06 20.26 37.90
N VAL A 239 85.17 19.68 39.09
CA VAL A 239 84.28 18.62 39.59
C VAL A 239 82.85 19.15 39.81
N GLU A 240 82.68 20.37 40.29
CA GLU A 240 81.34 20.98 40.45
C GLU A 240 80.65 21.26 39.11
N LYS A 241 81.40 21.73 38.11
CA LYS A 241 80.87 21.95 36.75
C LYS A 241 80.46 20.63 36.10
N GLU A 242 81.23 19.57 36.28
CA GLU A 242 80.95 18.23 35.78
C GLU A 242 79.72 17.60 36.47
N LYS A 243 79.58 17.76 37.79
CA LYS A 243 78.37 17.36 38.52
C LYS A 243 77.11 18.10 38.07
N ARG A 244 77.19 19.42 37.80
CA ARG A 244 76.05 20.20 37.27
C ARG A 244 75.65 19.77 35.87
N LEU A 245 76.62 19.48 35.00
CA LEU A 245 76.34 18.97 33.65
C LEU A 245 75.67 17.59 33.70
N LEU A 246 76.18 16.67 34.53
CA LEU A 246 75.54 15.37 34.75
C LEU A 246 74.12 15.49 35.35
N ALA A 247 73.87 16.46 36.23
CA ALA A 247 72.54 16.70 36.79
C ALA A 247 71.56 17.20 35.71
N LEU A 248 71.98 18.16 34.88
CA LEU A 248 71.21 18.68 33.74
C LEU A 248 70.93 17.59 32.69
N GLU A 249 71.91 16.74 32.41
CA GLU A 249 71.77 15.64 31.46
C GLU A 249 70.81 14.56 31.99
N ASN A 250 70.90 14.20 33.27
CA ASN A 250 69.95 13.29 33.91
C ASN A 250 68.52 13.85 33.97
N GLU A 251 68.36 15.18 34.14
CA GLU A 251 67.05 15.82 34.11
C GLU A 251 66.45 15.82 32.69
N ARG A 252 67.27 16.07 31.66
CA ARG A 252 66.86 15.92 30.25
C ARG A 252 66.44 14.49 29.91
N ILE A 253 67.20 13.49 30.33
CA ILE A 253 66.87 12.07 30.10
C ILE A 253 65.53 11.72 30.77
N LYS A 254 65.28 12.19 32.00
CA LYS A 254 63.99 11.97 32.66
C LYS A 254 62.83 12.66 31.94
N GLN A 255 63.03 13.88 31.43
CA GLN A 255 62.00 14.57 30.66
C GLN A 255 61.72 13.89 29.33
N GLU A 256 62.75 13.41 28.63
CA GLU A 256 62.62 12.64 27.38
C GLU A 256 61.88 11.31 27.63
N GLN A 257 62.23 10.58 28.68
CA GLN A 257 61.54 9.34 29.08
C GLN A 257 60.06 9.59 29.43
N LEU A 258 59.75 10.66 30.16
CA LEU A 258 58.36 11.01 30.50
C LEU A 258 57.56 11.42 29.25
N ALA A 259 58.19 12.13 28.31
CA ALA A 259 57.57 12.50 27.04
C ALA A 259 57.33 11.27 26.15
N GLU A 260 58.26 10.33 26.12
CA GLU A 260 58.13 9.06 25.39
C GLU A 260 57.05 8.17 26.00
N GLN A 261 57.00 8.06 27.33
CA GLN A 261 55.95 7.32 28.03
C GLN A 261 54.55 7.89 27.73
N LYS A 262 54.38 9.21 27.76
CA LYS A 262 53.11 9.86 27.38
C LYS A 262 52.72 9.62 25.92
N ARG A 263 53.70 9.53 25.01
CA ARG A 263 53.46 9.18 23.60
C ARG A 263 52.99 7.74 23.48
N LEU A 264 53.63 6.80 24.15
CA LEU A 264 53.24 5.38 24.16
C LEU A 264 51.84 5.18 24.75
N ASP A 265 51.51 5.85 25.86
CA ASP A 265 50.17 5.79 26.46
C ASP A 265 49.09 6.37 25.53
N SER A 266 49.42 7.44 24.79
CA SER A 266 48.50 8.03 23.82
C SER A 266 48.28 7.10 22.62
N ILE A 267 49.33 6.44 22.14
CA ILE A 267 49.25 5.43 21.07
C ILE A 267 48.41 4.23 21.53
N ALA A 268 48.63 3.75 22.76
CA ALA A 268 47.87 2.64 23.33
C ALA A 268 46.37 2.96 23.43
N LYS A 269 46.02 4.17 23.89
CA LYS A 269 44.61 4.62 23.94
C LYS A 269 43.96 4.71 22.56
N VAL A 270 44.66 5.24 21.57
CA VAL A 270 44.16 5.30 20.18
C VAL A 270 43.99 3.90 19.59
N GLU A 271 44.87 2.96 19.93
CA GLU A 271 44.76 1.57 19.46
C GLU A 271 43.59 0.84 20.13
N GLU A 272 43.35 1.07 21.41
CA GLU A 272 42.18 0.55 22.15
C GLU A 272 40.86 1.11 21.58
N GLU A 273 40.81 2.41 21.30
CA GLU A 273 39.66 3.05 20.67
C GLU A 273 39.39 2.49 19.26
N LYS A 274 40.45 2.27 18.46
CA LYS A 274 40.34 1.61 17.15
C LYS A 274 39.80 0.18 17.27
N ARG A 275 40.24 -0.59 18.27
CA ARG A 275 39.74 -1.95 18.52
C ARG A 275 38.26 -1.93 18.92
N LEU A 276 37.87 -1.02 19.82
CA LEU A 276 36.46 -0.84 20.22
C LEU A 276 35.58 -0.46 19.03
N LEU A 277 36.06 0.44 18.16
CA LEU A 277 35.33 0.86 16.97
C LEU A 277 35.21 -0.27 15.94
N ALA A 278 36.26 -1.07 15.76
CA ALA A 278 36.22 -2.26 14.91
C ALA A 278 35.19 -3.29 15.43
N LEU A 279 35.17 -3.53 16.74
CA LEU A 279 34.26 -4.47 17.39
C LEU A 279 32.80 -3.99 17.33
N LYS A 280 32.57 -2.67 17.46
CA LYS A 280 31.26 -2.04 17.25
C LYS A 280 30.78 -2.19 15.80
N ASN A 281 31.67 -1.96 14.83
CA ASN A 281 31.34 -2.12 13.41
C ASN A 281 31.04 -3.58 13.05
N GLU A 282 31.74 -4.53 13.66
CA GLU A 282 31.47 -5.96 13.47
C GLU A 282 30.09 -6.35 14.04
N ARG A 283 29.73 -5.85 15.23
CA ARG A 283 28.38 -6.04 15.80
C ARG A 283 27.29 -5.46 14.92
N ILE A 284 27.47 -4.24 14.42
CA ILE A 284 26.51 -3.61 13.50
C ILE A 284 26.32 -4.47 12.24
N LYS A 285 27.40 -4.99 11.66
CA LYS A 285 27.31 -5.89 10.50
C LYS A 285 26.58 -7.20 10.81
N GLN A 286 26.83 -7.78 12.00
CA GLN A 286 26.14 -8.99 12.44
C GLN A 286 24.65 -8.75 12.67
N GLU A 287 24.28 -7.63 13.29
CA GLU A 287 22.88 -7.22 13.49
C GLU A 287 22.17 -6.98 12.15
N GLN A 288 22.80 -6.25 11.23
CA GLN A 288 22.27 -6.05 9.87
C GLN A 288 22.08 -7.37 9.13
N SER A 289 23.03 -8.30 9.22
CA SER A 289 22.89 -9.63 8.61
C SER A 289 21.75 -10.44 9.23
N ALA A 290 21.58 -10.37 10.56
CA ALA A 290 20.49 -11.05 11.25
C ALA A 290 19.13 -10.46 10.90
N GLU A 291 19.04 -9.13 10.80
CA GLU A 291 17.83 -8.42 10.40
C GLU A 291 17.45 -8.70 8.94
N GLN A 292 18.43 -8.74 8.05
CA GLN A 292 18.19 -9.09 6.65
C GLN A 292 17.67 -10.53 6.50
N LYS A 293 18.23 -11.50 7.25
CA LYS A 293 17.69 -12.87 7.31
C LYS A 293 16.26 -12.93 7.84
N ARG A 294 15.91 -12.08 8.81
CA ARG A 294 14.52 -11.99 9.32
C ARG A 294 13.58 -11.46 8.25
N LEU A 295 13.97 -10.40 7.53
CA LEU A 295 13.21 -9.84 6.41
C LEU A 295 13.00 -10.88 5.31
N ASP A 296 14.05 -11.60 4.91
CA ASP A 296 13.97 -12.65 3.89
C ASP A 296 13.01 -13.77 4.31
N SER A 297 13.05 -14.16 5.59
CA SER A 297 12.11 -15.15 6.15
C SER A 297 10.66 -14.67 6.14
N ILE A 298 10.41 -13.39 6.43
CA ILE A 298 9.07 -12.79 6.38
C ILE A 298 8.57 -12.75 4.93
N ILE A 299 9.41 -12.32 3.99
CA ILE A 299 9.07 -12.29 2.56
C ILE A 299 8.74 -13.71 2.06
N ALA A 300 9.53 -14.70 2.44
CA ALA A 300 9.26 -16.09 2.10
C ALA A 300 7.92 -16.59 2.66
N ALA A 301 7.60 -16.25 3.91
CA ALA A 301 6.32 -16.60 4.53
C ALA A 301 5.13 -15.93 3.82
N ILE A 302 5.25 -14.63 3.49
CA ILE A 302 4.24 -13.90 2.71
C ILE A 302 4.03 -14.55 1.35
N ALA A 303 5.09 -14.94 0.65
CA ALA A 303 4.99 -15.59 -0.66
C ALA A 303 4.28 -16.94 -0.60
N VAL A 304 4.49 -17.72 0.48
CA VAL A 304 3.77 -18.99 0.70
C VAL A 304 2.28 -18.75 0.92
N GLU A 305 1.91 -17.77 1.75
CA GLU A 305 0.51 -17.46 2.00
C GLU A 305 -0.20 -16.87 0.77
N GLN A 306 0.49 -16.03 -0.01
CA GLN A 306 -0.05 -15.56 -1.29
C GLN A 306 -0.37 -16.72 -2.24
N LYS A 307 0.53 -17.70 -2.38
CA LYS A 307 0.28 -18.91 -3.18
C LYS A 307 -0.89 -19.73 -2.65
N ARG A 308 -1.08 -19.82 -1.33
CA ARG A 308 -2.25 -20.50 -0.73
C ARG A 308 -3.55 -19.78 -1.06
N LEU A 309 -3.58 -18.46 -0.88
CA LEU A 309 -4.74 -17.64 -1.19
C LEU A 309 -5.12 -17.72 -2.67
N GLU A 310 -4.13 -17.74 -3.57
CA GLU A 310 -4.35 -17.88 -5.00
C GLU A 310 -4.95 -19.24 -5.37
N LYS A 311 -4.48 -20.33 -4.74
CA LYS A 311 -5.09 -21.66 -4.90
C LYS A 311 -6.56 -21.67 -4.45
N ILE A 312 -6.86 -21.13 -3.28
CA ILE A 312 -8.23 -21.05 -2.75
C ILE A 312 -9.12 -20.23 -3.70
N LYS A 313 -8.62 -19.10 -4.21
CA LYS A 313 -9.34 -18.26 -5.17
C LYS A 313 -9.65 -19.02 -6.46
N ASN A 314 -8.67 -19.74 -7.01
CA ASN A 314 -8.85 -20.53 -8.22
C ASN A 314 -9.83 -21.70 -8.02
N GLU A 315 -9.82 -22.36 -6.86
CA GLU A 315 -10.81 -23.38 -6.52
C GLU A 315 -12.23 -22.81 -6.43
N ARG A 316 -12.40 -21.64 -5.81
CA ARG A 316 -13.71 -20.96 -5.77
C ARG A 316 -14.21 -20.61 -7.16
N ILE A 317 -13.36 -20.05 -8.02
CA ILE A 317 -13.72 -19.73 -9.41
C ILE A 317 -14.16 -21.01 -10.15
N LYS A 318 -13.42 -22.11 -10.01
CA LYS A 318 -13.80 -23.40 -10.62
C LYS A 318 -15.14 -23.92 -10.10
N GLN A 319 -15.40 -23.82 -8.80
CA GLN A 319 -16.68 -24.24 -8.21
C GLN A 319 -17.85 -23.38 -8.71
N GLU A 320 -17.64 -22.07 -8.84
CA GLU A 320 -18.66 -21.14 -9.33
C GLU A 320 -18.95 -21.35 -10.82
N GLN A 321 -17.91 -21.56 -11.63
CA GLN A 321 -18.06 -21.97 -13.04
C GLN A 321 -18.85 -23.28 -13.16
N LEU A 322 -18.54 -24.28 -12.33
CA LEU A 322 -19.26 -25.56 -12.35
C LEU A 322 -20.73 -25.41 -11.94
N LYS A 323 -21.04 -24.54 -10.96
CA LYS A 323 -22.42 -24.20 -10.58
C LYS A 323 -23.17 -23.50 -11.73
N ASN A 324 -22.51 -22.58 -12.43
CA ASN A 324 -23.10 -21.85 -13.55
C ASN A 324 -23.36 -22.77 -14.75
N LEU A 325 -22.43 -23.67 -15.10
CA LEU A 325 -22.62 -24.70 -16.12
C LEU A 325 -23.86 -25.56 -15.83
N LYS A 326 -23.98 -26.08 -14.59
CA LYS A 326 -25.15 -26.88 -14.18
C LYS A 326 -26.47 -26.10 -14.28
N ARG A 327 -26.45 -24.80 -13.98
CA ARG A 327 -27.64 -23.93 -14.15
C ARG A 327 -28.00 -23.80 -15.62
N ILE A 328 -27.04 -23.52 -16.50
CA ILE A 328 -27.27 -23.40 -17.94
C ILE A 328 -27.85 -24.70 -18.51
N ASP A 329 -27.29 -25.85 -18.15
CA ASP A 329 -27.78 -27.17 -18.59
C ASP A 329 -29.23 -27.41 -18.13
N SER A 330 -29.55 -27.04 -16.88
CA SER A 330 -30.92 -27.17 -16.36
C SER A 330 -31.92 -26.24 -17.06
N PHE A 331 -31.51 -25.01 -17.41
CA PHE A 331 -32.35 -24.07 -18.17
C PHE A 331 -32.54 -24.51 -19.62
N ALA A 332 -31.51 -25.07 -20.25
CA ALA A 332 -31.61 -25.63 -21.60
C ALA A 332 -32.61 -26.79 -21.65
N GLN A 333 -32.53 -27.72 -20.70
CA GLN A 333 -33.48 -28.85 -20.59
C GLN A 333 -34.93 -28.39 -20.38
N ILE A 334 -35.16 -27.40 -19.51
CA ILE A 334 -36.52 -26.87 -19.28
C ILE A 334 -37.09 -26.22 -20.56
N ASN A 335 -36.26 -25.47 -21.29
CA ASN A 335 -36.68 -24.80 -22.53
C ASN A 335 -36.96 -25.79 -23.66
N GLU A 336 -36.18 -26.88 -23.78
CA GLU A 336 -36.43 -27.92 -24.77
C GLU A 336 -37.73 -28.67 -24.49
N VAL A 337 -37.98 -29.07 -23.23
CA VAL A 337 -39.22 -29.75 -22.83
C VAL A 337 -40.46 -28.87 -23.05
N GLN A 338 -40.36 -27.57 -22.77
CA GLN A 338 -41.47 -26.63 -23.02
C GLN A 338 -41.73 -26.43 -24.52
N LYS A 339 -40.68 -26.37 -25.34
CA LYS A 339 -40.82 -26.29 -26.80
C LYS A 339 -41.46 -27.54 -27.37
N GLU A 340 -41.03 -28.73 -26.95
CA GLU A 340 -41.63 -30.00 -27.38
C GLU A 340 -43.10 -30.09 -26.99
N LYS A 341 -43.45 -29.70 -25.78
CA LYS A 341 -44.85 -29.69 -25.32
C LYS A 341 -45.72 -28.72 -26.14
N THR A 342 -45.20 -27.53 -26.43
CA THR A 342 -45.92 -26.53 -27.25
C THR A 342 -46.12 -27.02 -28.69
N ILE A 343 -45.12 -27.70 -29.26
CA ILE A 343 -45.21 -28.29 -30.61
C ILE A 343 -46.25 -29.42 -30.60
N LEU A 344 -46.26 -30.27 -29.57
CA LEU A 344 -47.22 -31.35 -29.45
C LEU A 344 -48.66 -30.84 -29.34
N GLU A 345 -48.90 -29.84 -28.48
CA GLU A 345 -50.21 -29.19 -28.34
C GLU A 345 -50.66 -28.52 -29.66
N GLN A 346 -49.75 -27.87 -30.38
CA GLN A 346 -50.05 -27.32 -31.71
C GLN A 346 -50.37 -28.40 -32.75
N MET A 347 -49.69 -29.54 -32.72
CA MET A 347 -49.97 -30.68 -33.60
C MET A 347 -51.34 -31.31 -33.29
N GLU A 348 -51.70 -31.47 -32.01
CA GLU A 348 -53.02 -31.97 -31.62
C GLU A 348 -54.15 -31.05 -32.10
N PHE A 349 -53.98 -29.74 -31.99
CA PHE A 349 -54.92 -28.73 -32.51
C PHE A 349 -55.05 -28.76 -34.05
N ARG A 350 -53.96 -29.11 -34.77
CA ARG A 350 -53.99 -29.31 -36.24
C ARG A 350 -54.73 -30.60 -36.64
N ASN A 351 -54.66 -31.65 -35.82
CA ASN A 351 -55.23 -32.95 -36.18
C ASN A 351 -56.75 -33.07 -35.95
N THR A 352 -57.36 -32.17 -35.17
CA THR A 352 -58.79 -32.22 -34.84
C THR A 352 -59.54 -30.99 -35.32
N CYS A 353 -60.88 -31.09 -35.48
CA CYS A 353 -61.70 -29.97 -35.91
C CYS A 353 -62.27 -29.24 -34.70
N HIS A 354 -61.87 -27.98 -34.52
CA HIS A 354 -62.40 -27.07 -33.50
C HIS A 354 -63.41 -26.10 -34.10
N TYR A 355 -64.51 -25.88 -33.39
CA TYR A 355 -65.69 -25.17 -33.87
C TYR A 355 -66.07 -24.02 -32.94
N SER A 356 -66.22 -22.83 -33.49
CA SER A 356 -66.85 -21.69 -32.80
C SER A 356 -68.38 -21.77 -32.87
N ILE A 357 -68.91 -22.36 -33.94
CA ILE A 357 -70.34 -22.64 -34.13
C ILE A 357 -70.48 -24.01 -34.79
N ASN A 358 -71.34 -24.88 -34.28
CA ASN A 358 -71.68 -26.15 -34.93
C ASN A 358 -73.13 -26.50 -34.62
N ASP A 359 -74.01 -25.67 -35.15
CA ASP A 359 -75.43 -25.70 -34.82
C ASP A 359 -76.24 -26.20 -36.01
N TYR A 360 -77.34 -26.88 -35.69
CA TYR A 360 -78.31 -27.33 -36.67
C TYR A 360 -79.66 -26.71 -36.35
N ASP A 361 -80.16 -25.87 -37.25
CA ASP A 361 -81.47 -25.27 -37.13
C ASP A 361 -82.52 -26.21 -37.73
N LYS A 362 -83.31 -26.82 -36.84
CA LYS A 362 -84.38 -27.76 -37.21
C LYS A 362 -85.55 -27.09 -37.93
N TYR A 363 -85.77 -25.78 -37.76
CA TYR A 363 -86.88 -25.08 -38.39
C TYR A 363 -86.64 -24.82 -39.87
N TYR A 364 -85.38 -24.53 -40.23
CA TYR A 364 -84.97 -24.25 -41.61
C TYR A 364 -84.22 -25.41 -42.28
N ASP A 365 -83.97 -26.51 -41.56
CA ASP A 365 -83.13 -27.64 -42.02
C ASP A 365 -81.74 -27.17 -42.48
N GLU A 366 -81.17 -26.20 -41.75
CA GLU A 366 -79.87 -25.59 -42.08
C GLU A 366 -78.82 -25.89 -41.02
N LYS A 367 -77.72 -26.52 -41.44
CA LYS A 367 -76.51 -26.66 -40.62
C LYS A 367 -75.63 -25.42 -40.78
N THR A 368 -75.26 -24.82 -39.65
CA THR A 368 -74.30 -23.72 -39.56
C THR A 368 -73.05 -24.20 -38.84
N ILE A 369 -71.92 -24.23 -39.56
CA ILE A 369 -70.63 -24.62 -39.02
C ILE A 369 -69.68 -23.44 -39.19
N ARG A 370 -69.00 -23.04 -38.12
CA ARG A 370 -67.88 -22.10 -38.15
C ARG A 370 -66.74 -22.71 -37.36
N THR A 371 -65.56 -22.81 -37.96
CA THR A 371 -64.39 -23.26 -37.21
C THR A 371 -63.87 -22.18 -36.28
N GLU A 372 -63.05 -22.56 -35.31
CA GLU A 372 -62.19 -21.59 -34.62
C GLU A 372 -61.15 -21.00 -35.61
N PRO A 373 -60.61 -19.80 -35.32
CA PRO A 373 -59.54 -19.21 -36.12
C PRO A 373 -58.24 -19.99 -36.00
N TYR A 374 -57.77 -20.57 -37.11
CA TYR A 374 -56.49 -21.26 -37.17
C TYR A 374 -55.39 -20.30 -37.59
N LYS A 375 -54.30 -20.24 -36.83
CA LYS A 375 -53.10 -19.50 -37.20
C LYS A 375 -52.40 -20.18 -38.39
N VAL A 376 -52.34 -19.49 -39.53
CA VAL A 376 -51.71 -19.99 -40.77
C VAL A 376 -50.33 -19.35 -40.98
N SER A 377 -50.16 -18.11 -40.55
CA SER A 377 -48.85 -17.45 -40.40
C SER A 377 -48.88 -16.51 -39.20
N GLU A 378 -47.74 -15.91 -38.85
CA GLU A 378 -47.58 -15.04 -37.68
C GLU A 378 -48.72 -14.02 -37.50
N LYS A 379 -49.17 -13.41 -38.60
CA LYS A 379 -50.19 -12.34 -38.62
C LYS A 379 -51.51 -12.74 -39.28
N LEU A 380 -51.67 -14.01 -39.67
CA LEU A 380 -52.82 -14.48 -40.44
C LEU A 380 -53.54 -15.61 -39.71
N THR A 381 -54.83 -15.41 -39.49
CA THR A 381 -55.75 -16.48 -39.11
C THR A 381 -56.74 -16.78 -40.23
N VAL A 382 -57.16 -18.04 -40.32
CA VAL A 382 -58.13 -18.49 -41.31
C VAL A 382 -59.23 -19.29 -40.64
N GLU A 383 -60.47 -18.97 -40.98
CA GLU A 383 -61.66 -19.67 -40.51
C GLU A 383 -62.46 -20.21 -41.69
N LEU A 384 -63.14 -21.32 -41.44
CA LEU A 384 -63.99 -22.00 -42.40
C LEU A 384 -65.44 -21.91 -41.92
N TYR A 385 -66.33 -21.57 -42.84
CA TYR A 385 -67.74 -21.34 -42.52
C TYR A 385 -68.67 -21.97 -43.53
N ARG A 386 -69.62 -22.77 -43.04
CA ARG A 386 -70.72 -23.35 -43.80
C ARG A 386 -72.04 -22.83 -43.26
N ARG A 387 -72.92 -22.40 -44.15
CA ARG A 387 -74.35 -22.19 -43.86
C ARG A 387 -75.17 -22.84 -44.96
N GLY A 388 -75.91 -23.88 -44.61
CA GLY A 388 -76.62 -24.72 -45.58
C GLY A 388 -75.66 -25.30 -46.63
N ARG A 389 -75.85 -24.90 -47.90
CA ARG A 389 -74.99 -25.30 -49.04
C ARG A 389 -73.84 -24.33 -49.32
N SER A 390 -73.82 -23.15 -48.70
CA SER A 390 -72.80 -22.15 -48.95
C SER A 390 -71.58 -22.38 -48.07
N LEU A 391 -70.41 -22.52 -48.69
CA LEU A 391 -69.11 -22.63 -48.04
C LEU A 391 -68.35 -21.33 -48.24
N ASN A 392 -67.74 -20.83 -47.18
CA ASN A 392 -66.97 -19.61 -47.16
C ASN A 392 -65.67 -19.81 -46.37
N VAL A 393 -64.69 -19.00 -46.71
CA VAL A 393 -63.43 -18.87 -45.99
C VAL A 393 -63.31 -17.42 -45.52
N PHE A 394 -62.86 -17.24 -44.28
CA PHE A 394 -62.46 -15.95 -43.74
C PHE A 394 -60.94 -15.95 -43.59
N PHE A 395 -60.30 -14.91 -44.11
CA PHE A 395 -58.90 -14.63 -43.87
C PHE A 395 -58.85 -13.33 -43.07
N ASN A 396 -58.33 -13.40 -41.85
CA ASN A 396 -58.16 -12.24 -40.98
C ASN A 396 -56.66 -11.98 -40.85
N LEU A 397 -56.21 -10.89 -41.47
CA LEU A 397 -54.81 -10.47 -41.46
C LEU A 397 -54.67 -9.23 -40.58
N SER A 398 -53.79 -9.31 -39.57
CA SER A 398 -53.47 -8.21 -38.65
C SER A 398 -52.53 -7.18 -39.30
N GLU A 399 -52.87 -6.72 -40.51
CA GLU A 399 -52.19 -5.66 -41.26
C GLU A 399 -53.24 -4.74 -41.86
N ASP A 400 -52.94 -3.44 -41.91
CA ASP A 400 -53.81 -2.45 -42.53
C ASP A 400 -53.50 -2.33 -44.03
N LEU A 401 -54.44 -2.78 -44.86
CA LEU A 401 -54.38 -2.69 -46.33
C LEU A 401 -55.42 -1.70 -46.88
N GLY A 402 -55.93 -0.81 -46.03
CA GLY A 402 -57.11 0.02 -46.27
C GLY A 402 -58.38 -0.71 -45.85
N CYS A 403 -59.29 -0.91 -46.81
CA CYS A 403 -60.55 -1.62 -46.57
C CYS A 403 -60.59 -2.95 -47.35
N ALA A 404 -61.27 -3.94 -46.78
CA ALA A 404 -61.72 -5.12 -47.51
C ALA A 404 -63.03 -4.77 -48.24
N SER A 405 -62.98 -4.58 -49.56
CA SER A 405 -64.11 -4.09 -50.34
C SER A 405 -64.67 -5.15 -51.28
N TYR A 406 -66.01 -5.27 -51.33
CA TYR A 406 -66.71 -6.13 -52.30
C TYR A 406 -67.07 -5.41 -53.61
N LEU A 407 -66.88 -4.09 -53.69
CA LEU A 407 -67.29 -3.27 -54.83
C LEU A 407 -66.45 -3.58 -56.07
N SER A 408 -67.08 -3.76 -57.23
CA SER A 408 -66.44 -4.22 -58.48
C SER A 408 -65.18 -3.44 -58.88
N ASN A 409 -65.20 -2.12 -58.70
CA ASN A 409 -64.13 -1.24 -59.17
C ASN A 409 -62.88 -1.26 -58.28
N ASN A 410 -63.04 -1.64 -57.00
CA ASN A 410 -61.97 -1.68 -55.99
C ASN A 410 -62.04 -2.97 -55.16
N ARG A 411 -62.40 -4.09 -55.79
CA ARG A 411 -62.67 -5.33 -55.08
C ARG A 411 -61.39 -5.90 -54.50
N SER A 412 -61.38 -6.12 -53.20
CA SER A 412 -60.27 -6.76 -52.52
C SER A 412 -60.16 -8.23 -52.94
N THR A 413 -58.93 -8.73 -52.96
CA THR A 413 -58.64 -10.11 -53.38
C THR A 413 -57.63 -10.77 -52.47
N VAL A 414 -57.78 -12.09 -52.33
CA VAL A 414 -56.78 -12.96 -51.71
C VAL A 414 -56.40 -14.02 -52.73
N LYS A 415 -55.12 -14.11 -53.06
CA LYS A 415 -54.57 -15.13 -53.96
C LYS A 415 -53.76 -16.12 -53.16
N VAL A 416 -54.21 -17.37 -53.13
CA VAL A 416 -53.51 -18.48 -52.50
C VAL A 416 -52.75 -19.22 -53.60
N GLU A 417 -51.44 -19.24 -53.50
CA GLU A 417 -50.54 -20.01 -54.37
C GLU A 417 -50.19 -21.32 -53.67
N LEU A 418 -50.36 -22.43 -54.38
CA LEU A 418 -50.06 -23.77 -53.87
C LEU A 418 -48.71 -24.24 -54.41
N GLU A 419 -48.07 -25.18 -53.72
CA GLU A 419 -46.72 -25.69 -54.10
C GLU A 419 -46.70 -26.38 -55.48
N ASN A 420 -47.85 -26.81 -55.99
CA ASN A 420 -48.00 -27.31 -57.37
C ASN A 420 -48.18 -26.19 -58.42
N ASN A 421 -47.85 -24.95 -58.09
CA ASN A 421 -47.96 -23.74 -58.91
C ASN A 421 -49.40 -23.37 -59.34
N ILE A 422 -50.41 -23.92 -58.65
CA ILE A 422 -51.80 -23.53 -58.87
C ILE A 422 -52.11 -22.29 -58.02
N VAL A 423 -52.58 -21.22 -58.69
CA VAL A 423 -53.05 -20.00 -58.01
C VAL A 423 -54.56 -19.97 -57.96
N ILE A 424 -55.10 -19.79 -56.75
CA ILE A 424 -56.53 -19.67 -56.49
C ILE A 424 -56.82 -18.25 -56.04
N THR A 425 -57.65 -17.53 -56.80
CA THR A 425 -58.05 -16.17 -56.46
C THR A 425 -59.42 -16.18 -55.81
N PHE A 426 -59.51 -15.53 -54.64
CA PHE A 426 -60.72 -15.24 -53.91
C PHE A 426 -61.06 -13.77 -54.03
N TYR A 427 -62.35 -13.47 -54.03
CA TYR A 427 -62.87 -12.12 -54.09
C TYR A 427 -63.75 -11.85 -52.88
N HIS A 428 -63.62 -10.66 -52.30
CA HIS A 428 -64.37 -10.31 -51.10
C HIS A 428 -65.88 -10.31 -51.37
N THR A 429 -66.67 -10.86 -50.45
CA THR A 429 -68.13 -10.98 -50.57
C THR A 429 -68.89 -10.53 -49.31
N TRP A 430 -68.24 -9.82 -48.41
CA TRP A 430 -68.87 -9.36 -47.16
C TRP A 430 -68.83 -7.85 -47.04
N ASP A 431 -69.13 -7.35 -45.85
CA ASP A 431 -69.26 -5.93 -45.54
C ASP A 431 -67.89 -5.25 -45.61
N ILE A 432 -67.91 -3.96 -45.94
CA ILE A 432 -66.67 -3.19 -46.06
C ILE A 432 -66.19 -2.86 -44.66
N GLU A 433 -65.06 -3.45 -44.28
CA GLU A 433 -64.35 -3.16 -43.03
C GLU A 433 -62.98 -2.55 -43.35
N CYS A 434 -62.60 -1.52 -42.58
CA CYS A 434 -61.33 -0.81 -42.75
C CYS A 434 -60.50 -0.92 -41.45
N GLY A 435 -59.17 -0.93 -41.57
CA GLY A 435 -58.25 -1.23 -40.48
C GLY A 435 -57.69 -2.64 -40.67
N GLU A 436 -57.88 -3.54 -39.70
CA GLU A 436 -57.47 -4.94 -39.86
C GLU A 436 -58.16 -5.59 -41.07
N PHE A 437 -57.39 -6.29 -41.90
CA PHE A 437 -57.88 -6.83 -43.15
C PHE A 437 -58.69 -8.11 -42.92
N ASN A 438 -60.00 -7.93 -42.72
CA ASN A 438 -60.98 -9.01 -42.58
C ASN A 438 -61.62 -9.34 -43.93
N PHE A 439 -61.34 -10.53 -44.44
CA PHE A 439 -61.73 -10.90 -45.79
C PHE A 439 -62.56 -12.19 -45.80
N LYS A 440 -63.80 -12.09 -46.26
CA LYS A 440 -64.64 -13.26 -46.53
C LYS A 440 -64.76 -13.52 -48.02
N ALA A 441 -64.61 -14.77 -48.43
CA ALA A 441 -64.91 -15.21 -49.77
C ALA A 441 -65.68 -16.52 -49.81
N LYS A 442 -66.49 -16.67 -50.86
CA LYS A 442 -67.19 -17.92 -51.16
C LYS A 442 -66.22 -18.96 -51.74
N LEU A 443 -66.31 -20.19 -51.23
CA LEU A 443 -65.59 -21.35 -51.75
C LEU A 443 -66.46 -22.08 -52.77
N SER A 444 -66.01 -22.14 -54.02
CA SER A 444 -66.62 -22.99 -55.05
C SER A 444 -66.09 -24.42 -54.97
N SER A 445 -66.87 -25.39 -55.47
CA SER A 445 -66.46 -26.80 -55.50
C SER A 445 -65.14 -27.02 -56.24
N SER A 446 -64.88 -26.29 -57.32
CA SER A 446 -63.61 -26.35 -58.06
C SER A 446 -62.43 -25.87 -57.21
N GLN A 447 -62.60 -24.79 -56.45
CA GLN A 447 -61.55 -24.26 -55.56
C GLN A 447 -61.27 -25.24 -54.42
N ILE A 448 -62.31 -25.81 -53.81
CA ILE A 448 -62.18 -26.82 -52.74
C ILE A 448 -61.36 -28.02 -53.23
N ILE A 449 -61.66 -28.54 -54.42
CA ILE A 449 -60.92 -29.68 -55.00
C ILE A 449 -59.45 -29.33 -55.21
N LYS A 450 -59.13 -28.10 -55.65
CA LYS A 450 -57.75 -27.65 -55.84
C LYS A 450 -57.02 -27.46 -54.51
N LEU A 451 -57.67 -26.83 -53.54
CA LEU A 451 -57.12 -26.56 -52.21
C LEU A 451 -56.83 -27.85 -51.41
N LYS A 452 -57.60 -28.92 -51.63
CA LYS A 452 -57.35 -30.22 -50.98
C LYS A 452 -56.16 -31.00 -51.57
N LYS A 453 -55.60 -30.58 -52.72
CA LYS A 453 -54.60 -31.36 -53.47
C LYS A 453 -53.15 -31.01 -53.17
N SER A 454 -52.87 -29.82 -52.64
CA SER A 454 -51.50 -29.35 -52.47
C SER A 454 -51.41 -28.35 -51.32
N PRO A 455 -50.30 -28.35 -50.56
CA PRO A 455 -50.06 -27.37 -49.51
C PRO A 455 -49.93 -25.94 -50.06
N ILE A 456 -50.17 -24.97 -49.19
CA ILE A 456 -50.02 -23.55 -49.49
C ILE A 456 -48.53 -23.20 -49.57
N GLN A 457 -48.14 -22.56 -50.67
CA GLN A 457 -46.82 -21.98 -50.87
C GLN A 457 -46.78 -20.52 -50.38
N SER A 458 -47.75 -19.71 -50.80
CA SER A 458 -47.82 -18.29 -50.42
C SER A 458 -49.27 -17.77 -50.45
N ILE A 459 -49.53 -16.67 -49.74
CA ILE A 459 -50.83 -16.00 -49.79
C ILE A 459 -50.63 -14.50 -50.00
N ARG A 460 -51.20 -13.96 -51.07
CA ARG A 460 -51.15 -12.55 -51.42
C ARG A 460 -52.49 -11.88 -51.19
N PHE A 461 -52.49 -10.85 -50.37
CA PHE A 461 -53.63 -10.03 -50.00
C PHE A 461 -53.57 -8.71 -50.77
N ARG A 462 -54.73 -8.23 -51.22
CA ARG A 462 -54.87 -6.91 -51.84
C ARG A 462 -56.12 -6.23 -51.28
N GLY A 463 -55.90 -5.16 -50.52
CA GLY A 463 -56.93 -4.24 -50.05
C GLY A 463 -57.15 -3.08 -51.03
N THR A 464 -57.86 -2.05 -50.57
CA THR A 464 -58.10 -0.83 -51.37
C THR A 464 -56.88 0.07 -51.47
N GLN A 465 -56.00 0.05 -50.47
CA GLN A 465 -54.85 0.96 -50.39
C GLN A 465 -53.50 0.25 -50.46
N GLY A 466 -53.45 -1.04 -50.10
CA GLY A 466 -52.20 -1.80 -50.03
C GLY A 466 -52.31 -3.25 -50.46
N SER A 467 -51.16 -3.93 -50.48
CA SER A 467 -51.05 -5.37 -50.69
C SER A 467 -50.02 -5.96 -49.76
N TYR A 468 -50.27 -7.18 -49.28
CA TYR A 468 -49.36 -7.93 -48.42
C TYR A 468 -49.11 -9.31 -49.00
N ASN A 469 -47.89 -9.82 -48.88
CA ASN A 469 -47.54 -11.15 -49.35
C ASN A 469 -46.99 -11.98 -48.19
N SER A 470 -47.76 -12.96 -47.73
CA SER A 470 -47.34 -13.93 -46.73
C SER A 470 -46.61 -15.08 -47.43
N ALA A 471 -45.27 -14.98 -47.51
CA ALA A 471 -44.44 -16.05 -48.07
C ALA A 471 -44.08 -17.14 -47.04
N ILE A 472 -44.07 -16.79 -45.75
CA ILE A 472 -43.81 -17.74 -44.66
C ILE A 472 -45.17 -18.24 -44.16
N ILE A 473 -45.47 -19.50 -44.43
CA ILE A 473 -46.71 -20.17 -44.03
C ILE A 473 -46.35 -21.27 -43.02
N GLU A 474 -46.82 -21.12 -41.78
CA GLU A 474 -46.56 -22.04 -40.66
C GLU A 474 -47.45 -23.30 -40.73
N TYR A 475 -48.64 -23.17 -41.33
CA TYR A 475 -49.59 -24.27 -41.50
C TYR A 475 -50.01 -24.42 -42.97
N LYS A 476 -49.13 -25.03 -43.77
CA LYS A 476 -49.28 -25.14 -45.23
C LYS A 476 -50.42 -26.07 -45.64
N GLU A 477 -50.68 -27.10 -44.84
CA GLU A 477 -51.69 -28.14 -45.10
C GLU A 477 -53.09 -27.71 -44.63
N PHE A 478 -53.25 -26.48 -44.13
CA PHE A 478 -54.49 -25.98 -43.54
C PHE A 478 -55.75 -26.35 -44.33
N PHE A 479 -55.79 -26.06 -45.64
CA PHE A 479 -56.99 -26.37 -46.43
C PHE A 479 -57.20 -27.86 -46.65
N MET A 480 -56.13 -28.65 -46.73
CA MET A 480 -56.20 -30.10 -46.87
C MET A 480 -56.81 -30.71 -45.60
N ASP A 481 -56.36 -30.23 -44.44
CA ASP A 481 -56.76 -30.76 -43.14
C ASP A 481 -58.11 -30.22 -42.67
N LYS A 482 -58.43 -28.95 -42.93
CA LYS A 482 -59.57 -28.29 -42.30
C LYS A 482 -60.81 -28.20 -43.19
N LEU A 483 -60.70 -28.34 -44.52
CA LEU A 483 -61.90 -28.33 -45.38
C LEU A 483 -62.85 -29.50 -45.10
N LYS A 484 -62.34 -30.65 -44.60
CA LYS A 484 -63.18 -31.78 -44.15
C LYS A 484 -64.01 -31.44 -42.91
N CYS A 485 -63.62 -30.44 -42.12
CA CYS A 485 -64.38 -30.02 -40.93
C CYS A 485 -65.74 -29.40 -41.29
N LEU A 486 -65.95 -29.01 -42.55
CA LEU A 486 -67.20 -28.44 -43.05
C LEU A 486 -68.14 -29.48 -43.68
N GLU A 487 -67.75 -30.74 -43.79
CA GLU A 487 -68.59 -31.83 -44.33
C GLU A 487 -69.65 -32.26 -43.33
#